data_AF-A0A7K4LU01-F1
#
_entry.id   AF-A0A7K4LU01-F1
#
_cell.length_a   1.000
_cell.length_b   1.000
_cell.length_c   1.000
_cell.angle_alpha   90.00
_cell.angle_beta   90.00
_cell.angle_gamma   90.00
#
_symmetry.space_group_name_H-M   'P 1'
#
loop_
_entity.id
_entity.type
_entity.pdbx_description
1 polymer ?
#
loop_
_entity_poly.entity_id
_entity_poly.type
_entity_poly.pdbx_seq_one_letter_code
_entity_poly.pdbx_strand_id
1 'polypeptide(L)'
;CSGTPAEDSDAKSKVSRSSRAGLLFPVSRIDRLLRRGHFAKRIGAAAPIYLAAALQCVTQHTMEVAGKISKERKKQRISPRHLQLAVQRTPELKQLLRGM
;
A
#
# COMPACT_ATOMS: atom_id res chain seq x y z
N CYS A 1 -22.08 -15.44 -50.06
CA CYS A 1 -20.89 -16.00 -49.40
C CYS A 1 -21.02 -15.80 -47.90
N SER A 2 -20.95 -16.93 -47.19
CA SER A 2 -20.86 -17.15 -45.76
C SER A 2 -20.36 -15.99 -44.91
N GLY A 3 -21.15 -15.64 -43.89
CA GLY A 3 -20.66 -14.90 -42.72
C GLY A 3 -19.58 -15.69 -41.99
N THR A 4 -18.56 -14.98 -41.55
CA THR A 4 -17.67 -15.45 -40.48
C THR A 4 -18.10 -14.71 -39.21
N PRO A 5 -18.50 -15.42 -38.14
CA PRO A 5 -18.62 -14.77 -36.84
C PRO A 5 -17.20 -14.37 -36.42
N ALA A 6 -17.00 -13.07 -36.19
CA ALA A 6 -15.81 -12.60 -35.50
C ALA A 6 -15.75 -13.30 -34.15
N GLU A 7 -14.69 -14.05 -33.90
CA GLU A 7 -14.46 -14.67 -32.61
C GLU A 7 -14.35 -13.56 -31.56
N ASP A 8 -15.32 -13.53 -30.63
CA ASP A 8 -15.21 -12.80 -29.38
C ASP A 8 -14.00 -13.37 -28.63
N SER A 9 -12.84 -12.73 -28.81
CA SER A 9 -11.67 -13.02 -28.00
C SER A 9 -12.04 -12.67 -26.56
N ASP A 10 -12.35 -13.70 -25.79
CA ASP A 10 -12.67 -13.65 -24.38
C ASP A 10 -11.52 -12.96 -23.64
N ALA A 11 -11.62 -11.64 -23.49
CA ALA A 11 -10.55 -10.79 -23.03
C ALA A 11 -10.37 -11.04 -21.53
N LYS A 12 -9.56 -12.05 -21.18
CA LYS A 12 -9.18 -12.35 -19.79
C LYS A 12 -8.90 -11.05 -19.06
N SER A 13 -9.71 -10.79 -18.05
CA SER A 13 -9.66 -9.54 -17.29
C SER A 13 -8.23 -9.32 -16.77
N LYS A 14 -7.67 -8.14 -17.03
CA LYS A 14 -6.30 -7.81 -16.63
C LYS A 14 -6.21 -7.74 -15.11
N VAL A 15 -5.69 -8.80 -14.48
CA VAL A 15 -5.47 -8.81 -13.03
C VAL A 15 -4.38 -7.79 -12.67
N SER A 16 -4.72 -6.88 -11.76
CA SER A 16 -3.82 -5.82 -11.31
C SER A 16 -2.55 -6.41 -10.66
N ARG A 17 -1.43 -5.69 -10.74
CA ARG A 17 -0.18 -6.10 -10.04
C ARG A 17 -0.36 -6.17 -8.52
N SER A 18 -1.18 -5.28 -7.96
CA SER A 18 -1.53 -5.28 -6.53
C SER A 18 -2.29 -6.54 -6.14
N SER A 19 -3.34 -6.90 -6.89
CA SER A 19 -4.15 -8.10 -6.65
C SER A 19 -3.30 -9.37 -6.80
N ARG A 20 -2.43 -9.45 -7.82
CA ARG A 20 -1.49 -10.58 -7.98
C ARG A 20 -0.49 -10.70 -6.83
N ALA A 21 -0.09 -9.59 -6.23
CA ALA A 21 0.83 -9.56 -5.09
C ALA A 21 0.14 -9.70 -3.72
N GLY A 22 -1.20 -9.76 -3.67
CA GLY A 22 -1.95 -9.78 -2.40
C GLY A 22 -1.85 -8.48 -1.60
N LEU A 23 -1.60 -7.34 -2.26
CA LEU A 23 -1.41 -6.04 -1.61
C LEU A 23 -2.62 -5.14 -1.84
N LEU A 24 -3.04 -4.43 -0.79
CA LEU A 24 -3.99 -3.31 -0.87
C LEU A 24 -3.31 -2.06 -1.44
N PHE A 25 -2.01 -1.89 -1.19
CA PHE A 25 -1.26 -0.75 -1.68
C PHE A 25 -1.04 -0.81 -3.21
N PRO A 26 -1.08 0.33 -3.91
CA PRO A 26 -1.09 0.38 -5.37
C PRO A 26 0.32 0.21 -5.98
N VAL A 27 0.71 -1.02 -6.30
CA VAL A 27 2.02 -1.38 -6.87
C VAL A 27 2.31 -0.57 -8.14
N SER A 28 1.33 -0.44 -9.05
CA SER A 28 1.54 0.29 -10.30
C SER A 28 1.73 1.80 -10.11
N ARG A 29 1.11 2.37 -9.07
CA ARG A 29 1.29 3.80 -8.75
C ARG A 29 2.68 4.03 -8.17
N ILE A 30 3.14 3.13 -7.29
CA ILE A 30 4.46 3.19 -6.68
C ILE A 30 5.56 3.07 -7.74
N ASP A 31 5.45 2.13 -8.68
CA ASP A 31 6.37 2.01 -9.82
C ASP A 31 6.48 3.31 -10.63
N ARG A 32 5.34 3.96 -10.93
CA ARG A 32 5.32 5.24 -11.62
C ARG A 32 5.99 6.36 -10.81
N LEU A 33 5.76 6.40 -9.49
CA LEU A 33 6.40 7.37 -8.60
C LEU A 33 7.91 7.16 -8.50
N LEU A 34 8.37 5.91 -8.44
CA LEU A 34 9.79 5.58 -8.45
C LEU A 34 10.48 6.06 -9.73
N ARG A 35 9.84 5.88 -10.88
CA ARG A 35 10.38 6.36 -12.17
C ARG A 35 10.39 7.88 -12.27
N ARG A 36 9.32 8.54 -11.81
CA ARG A 36 9.22 10.02 -11.80
C ARG A 36 10.23 10.65 -10.83
N GLY A 37 10.55 9.97 -9.73
CA GLY A 37 11.50 10.44 -8.73
C GLY A 37 12.97 10.37 -9.16
N HIS A 38 13.28 9.78 -10.32
CA HIS A 38 14.64 9.63 -10.84
C HIS A 38 15.64 9.00 -9.84
N PHE A 39 15.17 8.13 -8.94
CA PHE A 39 16.01 7.50 -7.91
C PHE A 39 17.10 6.58 -8.49
N ALA A 40 16.87 6.04 -9.69
CA ALA A 40 17.84 5.23 -10.43
C ALA A 40 17.51 5.22 -11.93
N LYS A 41 18.51 4.93 -12.77
CA LYS A 41 18.33 4.80 -14.24
C LYS A 41 17.38 3.67 -14.62
N ARG A 42 17.36 2.56 -13.86
CA ARG A 42 16.47 1.42 -14.07
C ARG A 42 15.85 1.01 -12.73
N ILE A 43 14.56 0.68 -12.74
CA ILE A 43 13.83 0.15 -11.60
C ILE A 43 13.49 -1.31 -11.90
N GLY A 44 13.94 -2.22 -11.03
CA GLY A 44 13.65 -3.65 -11.13
C GLY A 44 12.16 -3.95 -10.93
N ALA A 45 11.66 -5.02 -11.54
CA ALA A 45 10.23 -5.36 -11.52
C ALA A 45 9.68 -5.64 -10.10
N ALA A 46 10.52 -6.19 -9.21
CA ALA A 46 10.15 -6.49 -7.83
C ALA A 46 10.20 -5.27 -6.89
N ALA A 47 10.98 -4.23 -7.24
CA ALA A 47 11.16 -3.04 -6.40
C ALA A 47 9.84 -2.35 -6.00
N PRO A 48 8.89 -2.05 -6.91
CA PRO A 48 7.62 -1.45 -6.53
C PRO A 48 6.72 -2.37 -5.70
N ILE A 49 6.87 -3.70 -5.84
CA ILE A 49 6.12 -4.67 -5.04
C ILE A 49 6.65 -4.66 -3.60
N TYR A 50 7.96 -4.73 -3.44
CA TYR A 50 8.61 -4.70 -2.13
C TYR A 50 8.32 -3.40 -1.38
N LEU A 51 8.43 -2.26 -2.07
CA LEU A 51 8.12 -0.96 -1.47
C LEU A 51 6.63 -0.85 -1.10
N ALA A 52 5.72 -1.34 -1.95
CA ALA A 52 4.29 -1.37 -1.62
C ALA A 52 4.01 -2.21 -0.37
N ALA A 53 4.63 -3.38 -0.25
CA ALA A 53 4.51 -4.24 0.91
C ALA A 53 5.06 -3.57 2.19
N ALA A 54 6.23 -2.92 2.11
CA ALA A 54 6.83 -2.22 3.24
C ALA A 54 5.93 -1.06 3.72
N LEU A 55 5.43 -0.23 2.80
CA LEU A 55 4.52 0.87 3.13
C LEU A 55 3.20 0.37 3.72
N GLN A 56 2.64 -0.71 3.16
CA GLN A 56 1.43 -1.32 3.70
C GLN A 56 1.66 -1.87 5.12
N CYS A 57 2.79 -2.53 5.36
CA CYS A 57 3.15 -3.09 6.67
C CYS A 57 3.19 -1.99 7.74
N VAL A 58 3.95 -0.91 7.49
CA VAL A 58 4.06 0.22 8.44
C VAL A 58 2.70 0.88 8.66
N THR A 59 1.92 1.08 7.60
CA THR A 59 0.57 1.68 7.70
C THR A 59 -0.37 0.80 8.50
N GLN A 60 -0.40 -0.51 8.22
CA GLN A 60 -1.24 -1.47 8.91
C GLN A 60 -0.91 -1.52 10.40
N HIS A 61 0.38 -1.64 10.75
CA HIS A 61 0.79 -1.67 12.16
C HIS A 61 0.42 -0.36 12.89
N THR A 62 0.65 0.79 12.25
CA THR A 62 0.25 2.09 12.82
C THR A 62 -1.27 2.18 13.04
N MET A 63 -2.07 1.74 12.06
CA MET A 63 -3.52 1.75 12.14
C MET A 63 -4.08 0.76 13.17
N GLU A 64 -3.46 -0.41 13.32
CA GLU A 64 -3.82 -1.41 14.33
C GLU A 64 -3.68 -0.84 15.74
N VAL A 65 -2.51 -0.27 16.05
CA VAL A 65 -2.23 0.33 17.36
C VAL A 65 -3.13 1.55 17.60
N ALA A 66 -3.30 2.43 16.61
CA ALA A 66 -4.17 3.60 16.73
C ALA A 66 -5.65 3.22 16.89
N GLY A 67 -6.10 2.17 16.21
CA GLY A 67 -7.45 1.61 16.33
C GLY A 67 -7.70 1.05 17.73
N LYS A 68 -6.74 0.30 18.29
CA LYS A 68 -6.79 -0.18 19.67
C LYS A 68 -6.91 0.97 20.66
N ILE A 69 -6.08 2.01 20.52
CA ILE A 69 -6.13 3.22 21.36
C ILE A 69 -7.48 3.94 21.24
N SER A 70 -8.03 4.05 20.04
CA SER A 70 -9.35 4.66 19.81
C SER A 70 -10.44 3.91 20.55
N LYS A 71 -10.42 2.57 20.46
CA LYS A 71 -11.38 1.68 21.12
C LYS A 71 -11.24 1.75 22.65
N GLU A 72 -10.01 1.73 23.18
CA GLU A 72 -9.71 1.93 24.61
C GLU A 72 -10.31 3.24 25.13
N ARG A 73 -10.28 4.30 24.32
CA ARG A 73 -10.83 5.63 24.66
C ARG A 73 -12.33 5.77 24.36
N LYS A 74 -13.02 4.67 24.04
CA LYS A 74 -14.45 4.63 23.69
C LYS A 74 -14.81 5.59 22.54
N LYS A 75 -13.91 5.73 21.56
CA LYS A 75 -14.11 6.56 20.36
C LYS A 75 -14.23 5.68 19.12
N GLN A 76 -15.20 5.99 18.26
CA GLN A 76 -15.45 5.29 17.00
C GLN A 76 -14.55 5.76 15.84
N ARG A 77 -13.98 6.98 15.95
CA ARG A 77 -13.13 7.57 14.91
C ARG A 77 -11.69 7.72 15.41
N ILE A 78 -10.74 7.26 14.60
CA ILE A 78 -9.31 7.50 14.83
C ILE A 78 -9.04 9.00 14.65
N SER A 79 -8.42 9.62 15.66
CA SER A 79 -8.04 11.04 15.66
C SER A 79 -6.51 11.20 15.61
N PRO A 80 -5.98 12.39 15.27
CA PRO A 80 -4.53 12.65 15.33
C PRO A 80 -3.90 12.27 16.66
N ARG A 81 -4.61 12.43 17.78
CA ARG A 81 -4.14 12.04 19.11
C ARG A 81 -3.94 10.53 19.25
N HIS A 82 -4.76 9.70 18.60
CA HIS A 82 -4.59 8.25 18.64
C HIS A 82 -3.35 7.82 17.84
N LEU A 83 -3.08 8.48 16.72
CA LEU A 83 -1.87 8.25 15.91
C LEU A 83 -0.61 8.67 16.67
N GLN A 84 -0.62 9.85 17.29
CA GLN A 84 0.51 10.32 18.11
C GLN A 84 0.83 9.33 19.23
N LEU A 85 -0.18 8.82 19.92
CA LEU A 85 -0.01 7.82 20.97
C LEU A 85 0.46 6.47 20.43
N ALA A 86 0.02 6.08 19.22
CA ALA A 86 0.50 4.86 18.57
C ALA A 86 2.02 4.95 18.29
N VAL A 87 2.48 6.07 17.74
CA VAL A 87 3.90 6.33 17.50
C VAL A 87 4.70 6.32 18.81
N GLN A 88 4.17 6.90 19.89
CA GLN A 88 4.86 6.92 21.18
C GLN A 88 4.95 5.54 21.85
N ARG A 89 3.96 4.67 21.65
CA ARG A 89 3.90 3.34 22.27
C ARG A 89 4.72 2.29 21.53
N THR A 90 4.98 2.49 20.24
CA THR A 90 5.71 1.52 19.41
C THR A 90 7.16 1.97 19.22
N PRO A 91 8.15 1.25 19.79
CA PRO A 91 9.57 1.62 19.67
C PRO A 91 10.05 1.76 18.23
N GLU A 92 9.61 0.87 17.35
CA GLU A 92 9.97 0.83 15.94
C GLU A 92 9.45 2.07 15.20
N LEU A 93 8.18 2.45 15.45
CA LEU A 93 7.59 3.66 14.86
C LEU A 93 8.21 4.93 15.46
N LYS A 94 8.49 4.93 16.76
CA LYS A 94 9.17 6.04 17.44
C LYS A 94 10.56 6.27 16.87
N GLN A 95 11.30 5.20 16.60
CA GLN A 95 12.62 5.26 16.00
C GLN A 95 12.56 5.68 14.52
N LEU A 96 11.61 5.13 13.76
CA LEU A 96 11.42 5.46 12.35
C LEU A 96 11.07 6.94 12.14
N LEU A 97 10.25 7.51 13.02
CA LEU A 97 9.75 8.89 12.94
C LEU A 97 10.55 9.85 13.83
N ARG A 98 11.76 9.46 14.25
CA ARG A 98 12.61 10.31 15.09
C ARG A 98 12.99 11.58 14.32
N GLY A 99 12.70 12.74 14.90
CA GLY A 99 13.00 14.04 14.31
C GLY A 99 11.86 14.66 13.50
N MET A 100 10.69 14.01 13.46
CA MET A 100 9.43 14.62 13.07
C MET A 100 8.75 15.36 14.23
#